data_AF-A0A139WK36-F1
#
_entry.id   AF-A0A139WK36-F1
#
_cell.length_a   1.000
_cell.length_b   1.000
_cell.length_c   1.000
_cell.angle_alpha   90.00
_cell.angle_beta   90.00
_cell.angle_gamma   90.00
#
_symmetry.space_group_name_H-M   'P 1'
#
loop_
_entity.id
_entity.type
_entity.pdbx_description
1 polymer ?
#
loop_
_entity_poly.entity_id
_entity_poly.type
_entity_poly.pdbx_seq_one_letter_code
_entity_poly.pdbx_strand_id
1 'polypeptide(L)'
;MQDQIVVDGQNHLSSGTNSGLPITGSPIVLKMNDVPQLSSVGLLELAHREYQAGDYENAERHCMQLWRQDQTNTGVLLLLSSIHFQCRRLDKSAHFSTLAIKQNPLLAEAYSNLGNVYKERSQLQEALDNYRHAVRLKPDFIDGYINLAAALVAAGDMEQAVQAYITALQYNPDLYCVRSDLGNLLKALGRLDEAKNTISIYSNLFQSPKLKNQVKYKFYKA
;
A
#
# COMPACT_ATOMS: atom_id res chain seq x y z
N MET A 1 56.45 -6.89 -9.18
CA MET A 1 55.02 -7.16 -9.29
C MET A 1 54.30 -5.86 -8.91
N GLN A 2 54.25 -4.82 -9.76
CA GLN A 2 53.53 -4.74 -11.06
C GLN A 2 52.05 -5.13 -10.84
N ASP A 3 51.05 -4.27 -11.01
CA ASP A 3 50.87 -3.32 -12.13
C ASP A 3 50.19 -1.98 -11.77
N GLN A 4 50.72 -0.93 -12.39
CA GLN A 4 50.05 0.34 -12.69
C GLN A 4 49.27 0.19 -14.00
N ILE A 5 48.10 0.80 -14.12
CA ILE A 5 47.47 1.06 -15.43
C ILE A 5 47.38 2.57 -15.62
N VAL A 6 48.26 3.02 -16.50
CA VAL A 6 48.30 4.33 -17.17
C VAL A 6 47.25 4.32 -18.29
N VAL A 7 46.52 5.41 -18.47
CA VAL A 7 45.90 5.73 -19.77
C VAL A 7 46.21 7.18 -20.08
N ASP A 8 47.01 7.35 -21.13
CA ASP A 8 47.46 8.60 -21.72
C ASP A 8 46.31 9.40 -22.35
N GLY A 9 46.48 10.72 -22.34
CA GLY A 9 45.60 11.66 -23.02
C GLY A 9 45.98 11.90 -24.49
N GLN A 10 45.12 12.64 -25.18
CA GLN A 10 45.45 13.79 -26.03
C GLN A 10 44.14 14.29 -26.68
N ASN A 11 43.86 15.58 -26.56
CA ASN A 11 43.63 16.42 -27.75
C ASN A 11 43.54 17.92 -27.43
N HIS A 12 44.48 18.61 -28.07
CA HIS A 12 44.48 19.96 -28.66
C HIS A 12 44.35 21.24 -27.83
N LEU A 13 45.40 22.07 -28.03
CA LEU A 13 45.61 23.45 -27.62
C LEU A 13 44.63 24.44 -28.28
N SER A 14 44.28 25.50 -27.55
CA SER A 14 44.30 26.86 -28.08
C SER A 14 44.43 27.88 -26.94
N SER A 15 45.26 28.89 -27.22
CA SER A 15 45.77 29.94 -26.33
C SER A 15 44.76 31.04 -26.02
N GLY A 16 44.80 31.57 -24.79
CA GLY A 16 44.16 32.84 -24.43
C GLY A 16 44.55 33.26 -23.02
N THR A 17 45.27 34.37 -22.91
CA THR A 17 45.69 35.05 -21.68
C THR A 17 44.48 35.60 -20.91
N ASN A 18 44.48 35.58 -19.57
CA ASN A 18 44.48 36.77 -18.69
C ASN A 18 44.18 36.45 -17.21
N SER A 19 44.84 37.23 -16.34
CA SER A 19 44.49 37.66 -14.97
C SER A 19 44.23 36.61 -13.87
N GLY A 20 45.07 36.66 -12.85
CA GLY A 20 45.06 35.76 -11.70
C GLY A 20 44.01 36.05 -10.63
N LEU A 21 43.68 34.97 -9.93
CA LEU A 21 43.12 34.90 -8.57
C LEU A 21 43.60 33.54 -7.99
N PRO A 22 44.11 33.47 -6.76
CA PRO A 22 44.54 32.19 -6.19
C PRO A 22 43.29 31.38 -5.80
N ILE A 23 43.00 30.33 -6.56
CA ILE A 23 41.97 29.34 -6.20
C ILE A 23 42.59 28.36 -5.20
N THR A 24 42.63 28.74 -3.92
CA THR A 24 42.85 27.77 -2.84
C THR A 24 41.56 27.01 -2.61
N GLY A 25 41.23 26.11 -3.54
CA GLY A 25 40.15 25.14 -3.37
C GLY A 25 40.62 24.03 -2.44
N SER A 26 40.47 24.22 -1.12
CA SER A 26 40.44 23.10 -0.20
C SER A 26 39.37 22.11 -0.69
N PRO A 27 39.66 20.80 -0.79
CA PRO A 27 38.62 19.84 -1.15
C PRO A 27 37.50 19.96 -0.11
N ILE A 28 36.30 20.31 -0.55
CA ILE A 28 35.11 20.26 0.29
C ILE A 28 34.86 18.77 0.55
N VAL A 29 35.40 18.27 1.66
CA VAL A 29 34.98 16.99 2.22
C VAL A 29 33.61 17.23 2.82
N LEU A 30 32.56 17.08 2.01
CA LEU A 30 31.19 16.94 2.53
C LEU A 30 31.22 15.71 3.42
N LYS A 31 31.06 15.90 4.73
CA LYS A 31 30.86 14.79 5.65
C LYS A 31 29.56 14.11 5.20
N MET A 32 29.53 12.79 5.24
CA MET A 32 28.36 11.97 4.88
C MET A 32 27.09 12.28 5.73
N ASN A 33 27.18 13.25 6.64
CA ASN A 33 26.15 13.74 7.55
C ASN A 33 25.49 15.06 7.10
N ASP A 34 25.87 15.65 5.96
CA ASP A 34 25.25 16.88 5.43
C ASP A 34 24.02 16.60 4.54
N VAL A 35 23.47 15.37 4.58
CA VAL A 35 22.16 15.08 4.00
C VAL A 35 21.10 15.70 4.93
N PRO A 36 20.18 16.56 4.43
CA PRO A 36 19.11 17.08 5.25
C PRO A 36 18.36 15.91 5.86
N GLN A 37 18.37 15.78 7.19
CA GLN A 37 17.52 14.79 7.85
C GLN A 37 16.08 15.17 7.50
N LEU A 38 15.41 14.29 6.75
CA LEU A 38 14.00 14.44 6.43
C LEU A 38 13.22 14.60 7.75
N SER A 39 12.25 15.51 7.75
CA SER A 39 11.28 15.59 8.83
C SER A 39 10.55 14.26 8.99
N SER A 40 9.97 14.00 10.16
CA SER A 40 9.19 12.77 10.39
C SER A 40 8.11 12.54 9.33
N VAL A 41 7.47 13.62 8.88
CA VAL A 41 6.48 13.60 7.79
C VAL A 41 7.14 13.23 6.45
N GLY A 42 8.23 13.91 6.08
CA GLY A 42 8.94 13.62 4.82
C GLY A 42 9.50 12.20 4.76
N LEU A 43 9.95 11.67 5.90
CA LEU A 43 10.44 10.30 6.02
C LEU A 43 9.32 9.27 5.89
N LEU A 44 8.13 9.55 6.44
CA LEU A 44 6.96 8.69 6.28
C LEU A 44 6.48 8.66 4.83
N GLU A 45 6.40 9.81 4.16
CA GLU A 45 6.07 9.87 2.73
C GLU A 45 7.07 9.10 1.86
N LEU A 46 8.36 9.21 2.16
CA LEU A 46 9.39 8.44 1.47
C LEU A 46 9.17 6.93 1.66
N ALA A 47 8.95 6.49 2.91
CA ALA A 47 8.68 5.09 3.20
C ALA A 47 7.43 4.55 2.47
N HIS A 48 6.38 5.37 2.33
CA HIS A 48 5.21 5.01 1.53
C HIS A 48 5.54 4.86 0.04
N ARG A 49 6.34 5.75 -0.54
CA ARG A 49 6.77 5.65 -1.95
C ARG A 49 7.64 4.42 -2.19
N GLU A 50 8.57 4.13 -1.28
CA GLU A 50 9.41 2.93 -1.33
C GLU A 50 8.57 1.65 -1.24
N TYR A 51 7.60 1.61 -0.32
CA TYR A 51 6.64 0.50 -0.23
C TYR A 51 5.86 0.32 -1.55
N GLN A 52 5.36 1.40 -2.15
CA GLN A 52 4.65 1.34 -3.43
C GLN A 52 5.56 0.91 -4.59
N ALA A 53 6.85 1.23 -4.54
CA ALA A 53 7.85 0.78 -5.49
C ALA A 53 8.29 -0.68 -5.27
N GLY A 54 7.84 -1.34 -4.20
CA GLY A 54 8.26 -2.68 -3.80
C GLY A 54 9.62 -2.73 -3.09
N ASP A 55 10.21 -1.57 -2.77
CA ASP A 55 11.45 -1.44 -2.01
C ASP A 55 11.16 -1.57 -0.50
N TYR A 56 10.79 -2.78 -0.11
CA TYR A 56 10.37 -3.08 1.26
C TYR A 56 11.50 -2.95 2.27
N GLU A 57 12.76 -3.09 1.85
CA GLU A 57 13.92 -2.99 2.74
C GLU A 57 14.16 -1.54 3.16
N ASN A 58 14.16 -0.60 2.21
CA ASN A 58 14.29 0.82 2.52
C ASN A 58 13.07 1.33 3.30
N ALA A 59 11.86 0.93 2.87
CA ALA A 59 10.63 1.27 3.57
C ALA A 59 10.63 0.79 5.03
N GLU A 60 11.07 -0.45 5.29
CA GLU A 60 11.20 -0.99 6.65
C GLU A 60 12.19 -0.17 7.48
N ARG A 61 13.36 0.16 6.91
CA ARG A 61 14.40 0.92 7.62
C ARG A 61 13.88 2.28 8.08
N HIS A 62 13.24 3.02 7.18
CA HIS A 62 12.66 4.33 7.49
C HIS A 62 11.50 4.24 8.47
N CYS A 63 10.61 3.25 8.32
CA CYS A 63 9.53 3.03 9.28
C CYS A 63 10.04 2.65 10.68
N MET A 64 11.06 1.80 10.76
CA MET A 64 11.67 1.41 12.05
C MET A 64 12.38 2.59 12.72
N GLN A 65 12.95 3.52 11.94
CA GLN A 65 13.49 4.77 12.47
C GLN A 65 12.38 5.65 13.07
N LEU A 66 11.27 5.82 12.35
CA LEU A 66 10.10 6.58 12.84
C LEU A 66 9.50 5.94 14.09
N TRP A 67 9.35 4.62 14.10
CA TRP A 67 8.79 3.88 15.24
C TRP A 67 9.66 4.00 16.50
N ARG A 68 10.99 4.06 16.37
CA ARG A 68 11.89 4.30 17.51
C ARG A 68 11.71 5.69 18.13
N GLN A 69 11.30 6.67 17.32
CA GLN A 69 11.05 8.04 17.79
C GLN A 69 9.66 8.17 18.42
N ASP A 70 8.66 7.54 17.82
CA ASP A 70 7.29 7.53 18.30
C ASP A 70 6.64 6.14 18.11
N GLN A 71 6.51 5.41 19.21
CA GLN A 71 5.92 4.07 19.22
C GLN A 71 4.38 4.08 19.12
N THR A 72 3.76 5.25 19.23
CA THR A 72 2.31 5.43 19.22
C THR A 72 1.76 5.80 17.83
N ASN A 73 2.64 6.03 16.86
CA ASN A 73 2.23 6.40 15.51
C ASN A 73 1.56 5.21 14.79
N THR A 74 0.23 5.20 14.75
CA THR A 74 -0.54 4.12 14.14
C THR A 74 -0.33 3.99 12.64
N GLY A 75 -0.03 5.08 11.93
CA GLY A 75 0.29 5.04 10.50
C GLY A 75 1.57 4.25 10.21
N VAL A 76 2.60 4.47 11.01
CA VAL A 76 3.87 3.71 10.93
C VAL A 76 3.64 2.24 11.29
N LEU A 77 2.86 1.95 12.33
CA LEU A 77 2.53 0.56 12.71
C LEU A 77 1.77 -0.18 11.60
N LEU A 78 0.79 0.48 10.96
CA LEU A 78 0.08 -0.07 9.81
C LEU A 78 1.04 -0.35 8.64
N LEU A 79 1.92 0.60 8.33
CA LEU A 79 2.86 0.46 7.22
C LEU A 79 3.88 -0.66 7.49
N LEU A 80 4.43 -0.76 8.71
CA LEU A 80 5.29 -1.89 9.12
C LEU A 80 4.56 -3.22 9.00
N SER A 81 3.31 -3.29 9.44
CA SER A 81 2.49 -4.49 9.30
C SER A 81 2.36 -4.91 7.83
N SER A 82 2.06 -3.97 6.94
CA SER A 82 1.93 -4.22 5.50
C SER A 82 3.26 -4.63 4.86
N ILE A 83 4.36 -3.93 5.18
CA ILE A 83 5.71 -4.28 4.72
C ILE A 83 6.06 -5.72 5.10
N HIS A 84 5.87 -6.08 6.38
CA HIS A 84 6.17 -7.43 6.85
C HIS A 84 5.29 -8.50 6.22
N PHE A 85 4.02 -8.18 5.95
CA PHE A 85 3.11 -9.07 5.24
C PHE A 85 3.63 -9.36 3.81
N GLN A 86 4.04 -8.33 3.08
CA GLN A 86 4.58 -8.50 1.72
C GLN A 86 5.90 -9.26 1.68
N CYS A 87 6.73 -9.11 2.71
CA CYS A 87 7.94 -9.93 2.87
C CYS A 87 7.67 -11.34 3.41
N ARG A 88 6.41 -11.79 3.54
CA ARG A 88 6.03 -13.10 4.13
C ARG A 88 6.49 -13.30 5.58
N ARG A 89 6.81 -12.23 6.30
CA ARG A 89 7.18 -12.24 7.73
C ARG A 89 5.93 -12.09 8.59
N LEU A 90 5.09 -13.13 8.56
CA LEU A 90 3.73 -13.10 9.12
C LEU A 90 3.69 -12.80 10.63
N ASP A 91 4.64 -13.30 11.41
CA ASP A 91 4.69 -13.01 12.86
C ASP A 91 4.92 -11.53 13.16
N LYS A 92 5.84 -10.88 12.42
CA LYS A 92 6.08 -9.45 12.55
C LYS A 92 4.86 -8.64 12.10
N SER A 93 4.21 -9.06 11.02
CA SER A 93 2.99 -8.42 10.53
C SER A 93 1.87 -8.47 11.59
N ALA A 94 1.62 -9.65 12.17
CA ALA A 94 0.65 -9.82 13.26
C ALA A 94 1.00 -8.95 14.47
N HIS A 95 2.28 -8.89 14.84
CA HIS A 95 2.77 -8.08 15.94
C HIS A 95 2.45 -6.60 15.75
N PHE A 96 2.81 -6.02 14.61
CA PHE A 96 2.56 -4.60 14.35
C PHE A 96 1.07 -4.28 14.16
N SER A 97 0.29 -5.17 13.56
CA SER A 97 -1.18 -5.05 13.54
C SER A 97 -1.77 -5.02 14.95
N THR A 98 -1.31 -5.91 15.83
CA THR A 98 -1.78 -5.98 17.22
C THR A 98 -1.39 -4.73 18.02
N LEU A 99 -0.17 -4.21 17.81
CA LEU A 99 0.25 -2.94 18.39
C LEU A 99 -0.62 -1.77 17.89
N ALA A 100 -0.94 -1.73 16.59
CA ALA A 100 -1.81 -0.71 16.02
C ALA A 100 -3.22 -0.76 16.63
N ILE A 101 -3.79 -1.95 16.81
CA ILE A 101 -5.08 -2.16 17.49
C ILE A 101 -5.01 -1.73 18.95
N LYS A 102 -3.95 -2.08 19.68
CA LYS A 102 -3.76 -1.68 21.08
C LYS A 102 -3.69 -0.15 21.23
N GLN A 103 -3.05 0.51 20.27
CA GLN A 103 -2.91 1.97 20.26
C GLN A 103 -4.21 2.68 19.84
N ASN A 104 -4.92 2.13 18.85
CA ASN A 104 -6.22 2.61 18.43
C ASN A 104 -7.16 1.44 18.07
N PRO A 105 -8.05 1.04 18.98
CA PRO A 105 -8.97 -0.07 18.76
C PRO A 105 -10.03 0.16 17.67
N LEU A 106 -10.16 1.38 17.14
CA LEU A 106 -11.11 1.74 16.07
C LEU A 106 -10.47 1.73 14.68
N LEU A 107 -9.21 1.31 14.56
CA LEU A 107 -8.46 1.34 13.31
C LEU A 107 -8.80 0.12 12.43
N ALA A 108 -9.79 0.26 11.55
CA ALA A 108 -10.27 -0.81 10.67
C ALA A 108 -9.16 -1.47 9.84
N GLU A 109 -8.20 -0.67 9.36
CA GLU A 109 -7.04 -1.12 8.57
C GLU A 109 -6.18 -2.12 9.35
N ALA A 110 -6.05 -1.97 10.67
CA ALA A 110 -5.23 -2.86 11.49
C ALA A 110 -5.88 -4.24 11.65
N TYR A 111 -7.21 -4.29 11.82
CA TYR A 111 -7.95 -5.55 11.81
C TYR A 111 -7.89 -6.22 10.43
N SER A 112 -8.00 -5.46 9.34
CA SER A 112 -7.86 -6.03 7.99
C SER A 112 -6.46 -6.61 7.76
N ASN A 113 -5.40 -5.91 8.19
CA ASN A 113 -4.04 -6.42 8.14
C ASN A 113 -3.86 -7.70 8.98
N LEU A 114 -4.40 -7.74 10.19
CA LEU A 114 -4.36 -8.95 11.03
C LEU A 114 -5.16 -10.10 10.40
N GLY A 115 -6.32 -9.80 9.80
CA GLY A 115 -7.12 -10.76 9.04
C GLY A 115 -6.36 -11.34 7.86
N ASN A 116 -5.58 -10.54 7.13
CA ASN A 116 -4.70 -11.01 6.07
C ASN A 116 -3.68 -12.02 6.59
N VAL A 117 -3.08 -11.76 7.75
CA VAL A 117 -2.13 -12.70 8.36
C VAL A 117 -2.81 -14.04 8.70
N TYR A 118 -3.99 -14.01 9.31
CA TYR A 118 -4.74 -15.23 9.62
C TYR A 118 -5.14 -16.00 8.36
N LYS A 119 -5.56 -15.29 7.30
CA LYS A 119 -5.89 -15.90 6.01
C LYS A 119 -4.70 -16.64 5.40
N GLU A 120 -3.51 -16.02 5.38
CA GLU A 120 -2.28 -16.67 4.89
C GLU A 120 -1.87 -17.88 5.74
N ARG A 121 -2.24 -17.90 7.02
CA ARG A 121 -2.06 -19.05 7.91
C ARG A 121 -3.13 -20.12 7.77
N SER A 122 -4.07 -19.97 6.83
CA SER A 122 -5.26 -20.83 6.69
C SER A 122 -6.17 -20.86 7.94
N GLN A 123 -6.06 -19.85 8.81
CA GLN A 123 -6.91 -19.62 9.97
C GLN A 123 -8.13 -18.78 9.54
N LEU A 124 -9.01 -19.40 8.74
CA LEU A 124 -10.08 -18.69 8.03
C LEU A 124 -11.10 -18.05 8.97
N GLN A 125 -11.44 -18.69 10.09
CA GLN A 125 -12.43 -18.15 11.02
C GLN A 125 -11.93 -16.85 11.67
N GLU A 126 -10.69 -16.85 12.14
CA GLU A 126 -10.05 -15.67 12.72
C GLU A 126 -9.89 -14.54 11.68
N ALA A 127 -9.60 -14.90 10.42
CA ALA A 127 -9.57 -13.93 9.33
C ALA A 127 -10.95 -13.28 9.12
N LEU A 128 -12.01 -14.08 9.03
CA LEU A 128 -13.39 -13.60 8.87
C LEU A 128 -13.81 -12.69 10.02
N ASP A 129 -13.51 -13.05 11.26
CA ASP A 129 -13.87 -12.24 12.43
C ASP A 129 -13.17 -10.87 12.39
N ASN A 130 -11.90 -10.84 12.00
CA ASN A 130 -11.14 -9.60 11.84
C ASN A 130 -11.67 -8.72 10.70
N TYR A 131 -11.95 -9.30 9.52
CA TYR A 131 -12.51 -8.54 8.41
C TYR A 131 -13.92 -8.01 8.69
N ARG A 132 -14.78 -8.82 9.34
CA ARG A 132 -16.11 -8.40 9.79
C ARG A 132 -16.02 -7.25 10.80
N HIS A 133 -15.04 -7.30 11.69
CA HIS A 133 -14.78 -6.20 12.62
C HIS A 133 -14.34 -4.94 11.89
N ALA A 134 -13.40 -5.06 10.93
CA ALA A 134 -12.92 -3.93 10.12
C ALA A 134 -14.05 -3.21 9.39
N VAL A 135 -14.93 -3.94 8.68
CA VAL A 135 -16.05 -3.32 7.95
C VAL A 135 -17.16 -2.80 8.87
N ARG A 136 -17.27 -3.32 10.11
CA ARG A 136 -18.17 -2.74 11.11
C ARG A 136 -17.66 -1.39 11.62
N LEU A 137 -16.35 -1.27 11.85
CA LEU A 137 -15.72 -0.03 12.28
C LEU A 137 -15.75 1.04 11.18
N LYS A 138 -15.53 0.61 9.94
CA LYS A 138 -15.48 1.48 8.76
C LYS A 138 -16.36 0.89 7.65
N PRO A 139 -17.67 1.22 7.65
CA PRO A 139 -18.63 0.66 6.69
C PRO A 139 -18.33 0.96 5.23
N ASP A 140 -17.54 1.98 4.90
CA ASP A 140 -17.10 2.34 3.55
C ASP A 140 -15.70 1.78 3.21
N PHE A 141 -15.17 0.85 4.02
CA PHE A 141 -13.85 0.25 3.79
C PHE A 141 -13.87 -0.79 2.68
N ILE A 142 -13.71 -0.32 1.44
CA ILE A 142 -13.69 -1.14 0.22
C ILE A 142 -12.75 -2.34 0.34
N ASP A 143 -11.47 -2.12 0.69
CA ASP A 143 -10.49 -3.22 0.79
C ASP A 143 -10.89 -4.24 1.87
N GLY A 144 -11.55 -3.79 2.93
CA GLY A 144 -12.12 -4.66 3.97
C GLY A 144 -13.16 -5.63 3.42
N TYR A 145 -14.08 -5.15 2.56
CA TYR A 145 -15.07 -6.02 1.92
C TYR A 145 -14.45 -6.96 0.88
N ILE A 146 -13.45 -6.50 0.12
CA ILE A 146 -12.74 -7.35 -0.85
C ILE A 146 -12.05 -8.50 -0.12
N ASN A 147 -11.34 -8.20 0.98
CA ASN A 147 -10.68 -9.22 1.79
C ASN A 147 -11.68 -10.16 2.47
N LEU A 148 -12.79 -9.64 2.98
CA LEU A 148 -13.89 -10.43 3.55
C LEU A 148 -14.46 -11.39 2.51
N ALA A 149 -14.76 -10.92 1.30
CA ALA A 149 -15.31 -11.74 0.23
C ALA A 149 -14.33 -12.86 -0.17
N ALA A 150 -13.04 -12.54 -0.32
CA ALA A 150 -12.02 -13.54 -0.63
C ALA A 150 -11.92 -14.63 0.46
N ALA A 151 -11.98 -14.25 1.74
CA ALA A 151 -11.99 -15.21 2.84
C ALA A 151 -13.27 -16.05 2.91
N LEU A 152 -14.42 -15.47 2.60
CA LEU A 152 -15.71 -16.18 2.52
C LEU A 152 -15.72 -17.20 1.39
N VAL A 153 -15.16 -16.86 0.22
CA VAL A 153 -14.96 -17.81 -0.88
C VAL A 153 -14.09 -18.98 -0.42
N ALA A 154 -12.96 -18.70 0.25
CA ALA A 154 -12.07 -19.74 0.77
C ALA A 154 -12.75 -20.63 1.83
N ALA A 155 -13.68 -20.07 2.62
CA ALA A 155 -14.48 -20.80 3.60
C ALA A 155 -15.68 -21.54 2.99
N GLY A 156 -15.98 -21.36 1.71
CA GLY A 156 -17.13 -21.96 1.01
C GLY A 156 -18.46 -21.21 1.20
N ASP A 157 -18.47 -20.06 1.88
CA ASP A 157 -19.65 -19.23 2.08
C ASP A 157 -19.85 -18.26 0.91
N MET A 158 -20.21 -18.85 -0.23
CA MET A 158 -20.26 -18.14 -1.52
C MET A 158 -21.33 -17.04 -1.56
N GLU A 159 -22.46 -17.22 -0.86
CA GLU A 159 -23.54 -16.22 -0.84
C GLU A 159 -23.15 -14.96 -0.06
N GLN A 160 -22.52 -15.10 1.10
CA GLN A 160 -22.01 -13.92 1.81
C GLN A 160 -20.85 -13.26 1.05
N ALA A 161 -20.03 -14.04 0.32
CA ALA A 161 -18.98 -13.49 -0.52
C ALA A 161 -19.55 -12.61 -1.66
N VAL A 162 -20.63 -13.07 -2.32
CA VAL A 162 -21.37 -12.27 -3.31
C VAL A 162 -21.82 -10.95 -2.69
N GLN A 163 -22.43 -10.99 -1.49
CA GLN A 163 -22.91 -9.78 -0.83
C GLN A 163 -21.78 -8.80 -0.49
N ALA A 164 -20.63 -9.31 -0.01
CA ALA A 164 -19.47 -8.48 0.29
C ALA A 164 -18.90 -7.80 -0.97
N TYR A 165 -18.79 -8.52 -2.09
CA TYR A 165 -18.37 -7.91 -3.36
C TYR A 165 -19.37 -6.88 -3.90
N ILE A 166 -20.67 -7.14 -3.80
CA ILE A 166 -21.71 -6.16 -4.16
C ILE A 166 -21.55 -4.89 -3.33
N THR A 167 -21.34 -5.02 -2.02
CA THR A 167 -21.13 -3.87 -1.14
C THR A 167 -19.86 -3.08 -1.50
N ALA A 168 -18.75 -3.75 -1.81
CA ALA A 168 -17.55 -3.08 -2.31
C ALA A 168 -17.83 -2.26 -3.59
N LEU A 169 -18.60 -2.82 -4.53
CA LEU A 169 -18.99 -2.15 -5.78
C LEU A 169 -20.04 -1.03 -5.57
N GLN A 170 -20.82 -1.06 -4.50
CA GLN A 170 -21.70 0.05 -4.13
C GLN A 170 -20.89 1.29 -3.71
N TYR A 171 -19.77 1.10 -3.03
CA TYR A 171 -18.86 2.19 -2.65
C TYR A 171 -17.97 2.64 -3.81
N ASN A 172 -17.47 1.71 -4.62
CA ASN A 172 -16.72 2.04 -5.83
C ASN A 172 -17.10 1.11 -7.00
N PRO A 173 -18.00 1.57 -7.90
CA PRO A 173 -18.41 0.83 -9.09
C PRO A 173 -17.28 0.55 -10.10
N ASP A 174 -16.16 1.29 -10.02
CA ASP A 174 -15.10 1.27 -11.02
C ASP A 174 -14.08 0.13 -10.82
N LEU A 175 -14.25 -0.68 -9.77
CA LEU A 175 -13.35 -1.79 -9.42
C LEU A 175 -13.50 -2.97 -10.38
N TYR A 176 -12.76 -2.92 -11.48
CA TYR A 176 -12.78 -3.95 -12.51
C TYR A 176 -12.45 -5.37 -11.98
N CYS A 177 -11.46 -5.47 -11.09
CA CYS A 177 -11.08 -6.74 -10.47
C CYS A 177 -12.26 -7.35 -9.68
N VAL A 178 -12.88 -6.56 -8.80
CA VAL A 178 -14.03 -6.99 -8.00
C VAL A 178 -15.21 -7.40 -8.86
N ARG A 179 -15.50 -6.66 -9.94
CA ARG A 179 -16.55 -7.02 -10.90
C ARG A 179 -16.26 -8.37 -11.57
N SER A 180 -15.00 -8.62 -11.92
CA SER A 180 -14.57 -9.89 -12.53
C SER A 180 -14.68 -11.04 -11.54
N ASP A 181 -14.25 -10.85 -10.30
CA ASP A 181 -14.33 -11.85 -9.23
C ASP A 181 -15.78 -12.20 -8.89
N LEU A 182 -16.66 -11.19 -8.78
CA LEU A 182 -18.10 -11.39 -8.58
C LEU A 182 -18.73 -12.13 -9.76
N GLY A 183 -18.40 -11.77 -11.00
CA GLY A 183 -18.91 -12.44 -12.19
C GLY A 183 -18.49 -13.91 -12.26
N ASN A 184 -17.24 -14.22 -11.88
CA ASN A 184 -16.74 -15.60 -11.82
C ASN A 184 -17.42 -16.39 -10.70
N LEU A 185 -17.61 -15.79 -9.53
CA LEU A 185 -18.31 -16.41 -8.42
C LEU A 185 -19.78 -16.73 -8.77
N LEU A 186 -20.50 -15.79 -9.39
CA LEU A 186 -21.88 -16.00 -9.84
C LEU A 186 -21.98 -17.11 -10.90
N LYS A 187 -21.01 -17.21 -11.81
CA LYS A 187 -20.93 -18.33 -12.77
C LYS A 187 -20.72 -19.67 -12.07
N ALA A 188 -19.83 -19.73 -11.08
CA ALA A 188 -19.60 -20.93 -10.29
C ALA A 188 -20.86 -21.38 -9.52
N LEU A 189 -21.69 -20.42 -9.10
CA LEU A 189 -23.00 -20.65 -8.48
C LEU A 189 -24.12 -21.00 -9.48
N GLY A 190 -23.86 -21.02 -10.79
CA GLY A 190 -24.88 -21.24 -11.83
C GLY A 190 -25.83 -20.04 -12.05
N ARG A 191 -25.58 -18.90 -11.42
CA ARG A 191 -26.37 -17.66 -11.50
C ARG A 191 -25.97 -16.83 -12.72
N LEU A 192 -26.10 -17.43 -13.91
CA LEU A 192 -25.59 -16.88 -15.17
C LEU A 192 -26.25 -15.56 -15.58
N ASP A 193 -27.53 -15.38 -15.28
CA ASP A 193 -28.25 -14.14 -15.61
C ASP A 193 -27.77 -12.98 -14.73
N GLU A 194 -27.52 -13.23 -13.45
CA GLU A 194 -26.92 -12.25 -12.56
C GLU A 194 -25.50 -11.90 -12.98
N ALA A 195 -24.68 -12.89 -13.37
CA ALA A 195 -23.33 -12.63 -13.86
C ALA A 195 -23.32 -11.72 -15.11
N LYS A 196 -24.24 -11.93 -16.06
CA LYS A 196 -24.42 -11.04 -17.22
C LYS A 196 -24.85 -9.64 -16.80
N ASN A 197 -25.77 -9.55 -15.84
CA ASN A 197 -26.27 -8.29 -15.32
C ASN A 197 -25.20 -7.53 -14.52
N THR A 198 -24.35 -8.19 -13.73
CA THR A 198 -23.20 -7.57 -13.06
C THR A 198 -22.27 -6.91 -14.08
N ILE A 199 -21.99 -7.58 -15.20
CA ILE A 199 -21.21 -6.97 -16.27
C ILE A 199 -21.96 -5.75 -16.83
N SER A 200 -23.24 -5.87 -17.17
CA SER A 200 -24.05 -4.80 -17.78
C SER A 200 -24.30 -3.58 -16.87
N ILE A 201 -24.74 -3.79 -15.62
CA ILE A 201 -25.08 -2.73 -14.65
C ILE A 201 -23.85 -1.90 -14.35
N TYR A 202 -22.76 -2.56 -13.96
CA TYR A 202 -21.53 -1.85 -13.63
C TYR A 202 -20.85 -1.33 -14.91
N SER A 203 -20.95 -1.99 -16.08
CA SER A 203 -20.43 -1.46 -17.36
C SER A 203 -21.18 -0.23 -17.89
N ASN A 204 -22.49 -0.12 -17.66
CA ASN A 204 -23.31 0.99 -18.16
C ASN A 204 -23.30 2.21 -17.23
N LEU A 205 -22.99 2.02 -15.93
CA LEU A 205 -22.70 3.11 -14.99
C LEU A 205 -21.53 4.00 -15.48
N PHE A 206 -20.57 3.45 -16.24
CA PHE A 206 -19.44 4.22 -16.81
C PHE A 206 -19.83 5.19 -17.94
N GLN A 207 -21.04 5.08 -18.51
CA GLN A 207 -21.47 5.91 -19.64
C GLN A 207 -22.31 7.13 -19.23
N SER A 208 -22.69 7.28 -17.94
CA SER A 208 -23.52 8.40 -17.49
C SER A 208 -22.69 9.54 -16.87
N PRO A 209 -22.56 10.71 -17.52
CA PRO A 209 -21.82 11.85 -16.98
C PRO A 209 -22.41 12.42 -15.67
N LYS A 210 -23.70 12.14 -15.40
CA LYS A 210 -24.43 12.69 -14.25
C LYS A 210 -23.96 12.14 -12.90
N LEU A 211 -23.48 10.89 -12.84
CA LEU A 211 -23.00 10.27 -11.59
C LEU A 211 -21.49 10.45 -11.36
N LYS A 212 -20.67 10.67 -12.41
CA LYS A 212 -19.26 11.08 -12.25
C LYS A 212 -19.11 12.28 -11.29
N ASN A 213 -20.05 13.21 -11.35
CA ASN A 213 -20.05 14.40 -10.51
C ASN A 213 -20.64 14.14 -9.12
N GLN A 214 -21.64 13.27 -8.95
CA GLN A 214 -22.18 12.97 -7.62
C GLN A 214 -21.21 12.15 -6.75
N VAL A 215 -20.41 11.28 -7.36
CA VAL A 215 -19.34 10.56 -6.65
C VAL A 215 -18.18 11.52 -6.36
N LYS A 216 -17.72 12.33 -7.32
CA LYS A 216 -16.68 13.37 -7.07
C LYS A 216 -17.05 14.35 -5.96
N TYR A 217 -18.32 14.73 -5.81
CA TYR A 217 -18.74 15.71 -4.80
C TYR A 217 -18.68 15.21 -3.35
N LYS A 218 -18.59 13.89 -3.11
CA LYS A 218 -18.36 13.35 -1.76
C LYS A 218 -16.88 13.24 -1.37
N PHE A 219 -15.94 13.41 -2.30
CA PHE A 219 -14.50 13.25 -2.06
C PHE A 219 -13.71 14.56 -1.84
N TYR A 220 -14.36 15.73 -1.90
CA TYR A 220 -13.70 17.05 -1.69
C TYR A 220 -14.18 17.81 -0.44
N LYS A 221 -14.91 17.16 0.47
CA LYS A 221 -15.20 17.71 1.81
C LYS A 221 -14.82 16.70 2.89
N ALA A 222 -13.53 16.69 3.19
CA ALA A 222 -12.95 16.47 4.52
C ALA A 222 -11.55 17.09 4.49
#